data_AF-A0A934SZS5-F1
#
_entry.id   AF-A0A934SZS5-F1
#
_cell.length_a   1.000
_cell.length_b   1.000
_cell.length_c   1.000
_cell.angle_alpha   90.00
_cell.angle_beta   90.00
_cell.angle_gamma   90.00
#
_symmetry.space_group_name_H-M   'P 1'
#
loop_
_entity.id
_entity.type
_entity.pdbx_description
1 polymer ?
#
loop_
_entity_poly.entity_id
_entity_poly.type
_entity_poly.pdbx_seq_one_letter_code
_entity_poly.pdbx_strand_id
1 'polypeptide(L)'
;MTSIYSYDIENISQGEFALRANGTPIGRIAGGNGHWKAEVDSPKINPIEAKSLCADMILGLAHSGADSIRTQMAAIIEAHPMRRDAKQDFYIEDSRFLAKWAGATNLIWIVTNNATHLHPLDFPNSADEISDALDRLFPEDDAPQATLYLLDFTTNRVSEISVEAVRSLLFYTPKYELEQATVKRHGRSLATIVTRPSHRTGYGHAQLCHVTVECESEPDAADVVVLSALAFIFPRRYEGNRYAAPESIEVRNATSILYRWKSSI
;
A
#
# COMPACT_ATOMS: atom_id res chain seq x y z
N MET A 1 -25.21 5.81 -0.58
CA MET A 1 -24.79 6.04 0.82
C MET A 1 -23.58 5.16 1.08
N THR A 2 -22.38 5.74 1.03
CA THR A 2 -21.13 5.04 1.34
C THR A 2 -20.97 5.12 2.86
N SER A 3 -21.18 4.02 3.56
CA SER A 3 -20.94 3.95 5.00
C SER A 3 -19.44 4.08 5.24
N ILE A 4 -19.01 5.18 5.89
CA ILE A 4 -17.61 5.43 6.20
C ILE A 4 -17.26 4.61 7.44
N TYR A 5 -16.41 3.60 7.26
CA TYR A 5 -15.83 2.84 8.34
C TYR A 5 -14.41 3.35 8.61
N SER A 6 -14.13 3.80 9.84
CA SER A 6 -12.76 3.87 10.35
C SER A 6 -12.29 2.44 10.62
N TYR A 7 -11.04 2.10 10.31
CA TYR A 7 -10.51 0.76 10.59
C TYR A 7 -9.29 0.87 11.49
N ASP A 8 -9.19 0.00 12.48
CA ASP A 8 -8.11 -0.02 13.47
C ASP A 8 -7.61 -1.45 13.72
N ILE A 9 -6.35 -1.56 14.12
CA ILE A 9 -5.68 -2.81 14.45
C ILE A 9 -5.39 -2.81 15.93
N GLU A 10 -5.89 -3.83 16.61
CA GLU A 10 -5.53 -4.09 17.99
C GLU A 10 -4.66 -5.33 18.03
N ASN A 11 -3.43 -5.19 18.52
CA ASN A 11 -2.60 -6.34 18.84
C ASN A 11 -3.26 -7.07 20.01
N ILE A 12 -3.71 -8.30 19.77
CA ILE A 12 -4.39 -9.12 20.77
C ILE A 12 -3.39 -10.05 21.45
N SER A 13 -2.44 -10.59 20.68
CA SER A 13 -1.41 -11.52 21.16
C SER A 13 -0.23 -11.59 20.19
N GLN A 14 0.83 -12.32 20.55
CA GLN A 14 2.03 -12.44 19.71
C GLN A 14 1.69 -13.10 18.36
N GLY A 15 1.70 -12.30 17.29
CA GLY A 15 1.33 -12.76 15.95
C GLY A 15 -0.18 -12.78 15.68
N GLU A 16 -1.01 -12.23 16.57
CA GLU A 16 -2.45 -12.13 16.34
C GLU A 16 -2.96 -10.69 16.52
N PHE A 17 -3.74 -10.25 15.54
CA PHE A 17 -4.25 -8.90 15.43
C PHE A 17 -5.75 -8.92 15.15
N ALA A 18 -6.53 -8.10 15.86
CA ALA A 18 -7.93 -7.87 15.53
C ALA A 18 -8.01 -6.78 14.49
N LEU A 19 -8.71 -7.05 13.39
CA LEU A 19 -9.16 -6.01 12.49
C LEU A 19 -10.50 -5.49 13.01
N ARG A 20 -10.59 -4.18 13.26
CA ARG A 20 -11.78 -3.50 13.73
C ARG A 20 -12.28 -2.48 12.71
N ALA A 21 -13.60 -2.28 12.63
CA ALA A 21 -14.26 -1.19 11.93
C ALA A 21 -15.10 -0.37 12.90
N ASN A 22 -14.82 0.92 13.04
CA ASN A 22 -15.44 1.80 14.02
C ASN A 22 -15.38 1.16 15.42
N GLY A 23 -14.22 0.59 15.79
CA GLY A 23 -14.00 -0.12 17.04
C GLY A 23 -14.70 -1.49 17.15
N THR A 24 -15.45 -1.95 16.14
CA THR A 24 -16.10 -3.26 16.15
C THR A 24 -15.19 -4.31 15.51
N PRO A 25 -14.88 -5.45 16.16
CA PRO A 25 -14.13 -6.52 15.52
C PRO A 25 -14.87 -7.03 14.27
N ILE A 26 -14.18 -7.03 13.15
CA ILE A 26 -14.70 -7.48 11.85
C ILE A 26 -13.86 -8.61 11.26
N GLY A 27 -12.74 -8.93 11.87
CA GLY A 27 -11.85 -10.02 11.46
C GLY A 27 -10.64 -10.14 12.36
N ARG A 28 -9.82 -11.14 12.05
CA ARG A 28 -8.56 -11.45 12.73
C ARG A 28 -7.47 -11.73 11.71
N ILE A 29 -6.27 -11.26 12.00
CA ILE A 29 -5.05 -11.61 11.29
C ILE A 29 -4.19 -12.41 12.26
N ALA A 30 -3.84 -13.64 11.91
CA ALA A 30 -2.97 -14.50 12.70
C ALA A 30 -1.77 -14.94 11.85
N GLY A 31 -0.54 -14.81 12.35
CA GLY A 31 0.66 -15.12 11.59
C GLY A 31 1.98 -14.65 12.20
N GLY A 32 3.07 -14.99 11.51
CA GLY A 32 4.46 -14.69 11.86
C GLY A 32 5.43 -15.53 11.03
N ASN A 33 6.69 -15.08 10.88
CA ASN A 33 7.74 -15.78 10.11
C ASN A 33 7.32 -16.15 8.66
N GLY A 34 6.71 -15.21 7.91
CA GLY A 34 6.36 -15.39 6.50
C GLY A 34 5.04 -16.13 6.23
N HIS A 35 4.34 -16.57 7.29
CA HIS A 35 3.03 -17.21 7.20
C HIS A 35 1.96 -16.34 7.85
N TRP A 36 1.03 -15.85 7.04
CA TRP A 36 -0.04 -14.97 7.51
C TRP A 36 -1.40 -15.47 7.03
N LYS A 37 -2.37 -15.45 7.94
CA LYS A 37 -3.76 -15.83 7.70
C LYS A 37 -4.66 -14.68 8.13
N ALA A 38 -5.68 -14.40 7.32
CA ALA A 38 -6.71 -13.43 7.64
C ALA A 38 -8.10 -14.06 7.59
N GLU A 39 -8.87 -13.87 8.66
CA GLU A 39 -10.25 -14.29 8.83
C GLU A 39 -11.13 -13.04 8.91
N VAL A 40 -12.20 -13.00 8.13
CA VAL A 40 -13.16 -11.88 8.14
C VAL A 40 -14.45 -12.39 8.74
N ASP A 41 -14.76 -11.94 9.95
CA ASP A 41 -15.90 -12.40 10.75
C ASP A 41 -17.18 -11.60 10.46
N SER A 42 -17.09 -10.48 9.74
CA SER A 42 -18.22 -9.58 9.51
C SER A 42 -18.87 -9.75 8.13
N PRO A 43 -20.16 -10.13 8.05
CA PRO A 43 -20.91 -10.15 6.79
C PRO A 43 -21.25 -8.75 6.26
N LYS A 44 -20.94 -7.68 7.01
CA LYS A 44 -21.28 -6.29 6.66
C LYS A 44 -20.23 -5.59 5.79
N ILE A 45 -19.05 -6.18 5.63
CA ILE A 45 -17.98 -5.62 4.80
C ILE A 45 -17.85 -6.48 3.57
N ASN A 46 -17.69 -5.84 2.41
CA ASN A 46 -17.50 -6.57 1.16
C ASN A 46 -16.26 -7.47 1.32
N PRO A 47 -16.37 -8.79 1.07
CA PRO A 47 -15.24 -9.71 1.17
C PRO A 47 -14.02 -9.28 0.34
N ILE A 48 -14.21 -8.53 -0.75
CA ILE A 48 -13.11 -7.98 -1.58
C ILE A 48 -12.39 -6.83 -0.86
N GLU A 49 -13.15 -5.96 -0.19
CA GLU A 49 -12.64 -4.83 0.59
C GLU A 49 -11.93 -5.33 1.84
N ALA A 50 -12.51 -6.30 2.55
CA ALA A 50 -11.88 -6.95 3.70
C ALA A 50 -10.61 -7.71 3.32
N LYS A 51 -10.55 -8.34 2.14
CA LYS A 51 -9.33 -9.02 1.63
C LYS A 51 -8.22 -8.04 1.25
N SER A 52 -8.58 -6.91 0.65
CA SER A 52 -7.62 -5.84 0.33
C SER A 52 -7.06 -5.23 1.62
N LEU A 53 -7.92 -4.96 2.60
CA LEU A 53 -7.54 -4.52 3.95
C LEU A 53 -6.57 -5.52 4.61
N CYS A 54 -6.90 -6.80 4.66
CA CYS A 54 -6.04 -7.80 5.30
C CYS A 54 -4.66 -7.94 4.64
N ALA A 55 -4.57 -7.74 3.32
CA ALA A 55 -3.30 -7.75 2.61
C ALA A 55 -2.48 -6.47 2.85
N ASP A 56 -3.13 -5.31 2.80
CA ASP A 56 -2.52 -4.02 3.15
C ASP A 56 -1.98 -4.03 4.59
N MET A 57 -2.62 -4.80 5.48
CA MET A 57 -2.24 -4.93 6.89
C MET A 57 -1.12 -5.94 7.14
N ILE A 58 -1.03 -7.04 6.38
CA ILE A 58 0.12 -7.96 6.46
C ILE A 58 1.42 -7.29 6.00
N LEU A 59 1.33 -6.36 5.04
CA LEU A 59 2.45 -5.53 4.61
C LEU A 59 2.87 -4.52 5.68
N GLY A 60 1.91 -3.97 6.44
CA GLY A 60 2.19 -3.06 7.56
C GLY A 60 2.72 -3.70 8.84
N LEU A 61 2.39 -4.97 9.09
CA LEU A 61 2.88 -5.70 10.28
C LEU A 61 4.37 -6.09 10.19
N ALA A 62 4.99 -5.96 9.02
CA ALA A 62 6.40 -6.31 8.81
C ALA A 62 7.40 -5.19 9.20
N HIS A 63 6.96 -3.95 9.50
CA HIS A 63 7.87 -2.81 9.60
C HIS A 63 7.66 -1.93 10.84
N SER A 64 8.69 -1.89 11.72
CA SER A 64 8.71 -1.22 13.02
C SER A 64 8.82 0.32 13.00
N GLY A 65 8.67 0.98 11.83
CA GLY A 65 8.78 2.44 11.68
C GLY A 65 7.45 3.18 11.46
N ALA A 66 6.40 2.49 11.01
CA ALA A 66 5.14 3.12 10.58
C ALA A 66 4.48 3.98 11.68
N ASP A 67 4.47 3.50 12.92
CA ASP A 67 3.84 4.20 14.04
C ASP A 67 4.53 5.52 14.36
N SER A 68 5.87 5.55 14.34
CA SER A 68 6.63 6.76 14.65
C SER A 68 6.43 7.83 13.57
N ILE A 69 6.46 7.45 12.30
CA ILE A 69 6.16 8.35 11.18
C ILE A 69 4.72 8.84 11.26
N ARG A 70 3.75 7.95 11.55
CA ARG A 70 2.35 8.33 11.72
C ARG A 70 2.15 9.35 12.83
N THR A 71 2.81 9.19 13.98
CA THR A 71 2.75 10.17 15.07
C THR A 71 3.29 11.53 14.66
N GLN A 72 4.42 11.56 13.91
CA GLN A 72 4.98 12.80 13.37
C GLN A 72 4.03 13.47 12.37
N MET A 73 3.44 12.70 11.44
CA MET A 73 2.44 13.21 10.49
C MET A 73 1.22 13.77 11.21
N ALA A 74 0.71 13.09 12.23
CA ALA A 74 -0.43 13.56 13.02
C ALA A 74 -0.12 14.90 13.69
N ALA A 75 1.08 15.06 14.26
CA ALA A 75 1.50 16.34 14.84
C ALA A 75 1.54 17.47 13.80
N ILE A 76 1.99 17.18 12.57
CA ILE A 76 1.97 18.14 11.46
C ILE A 76 0.53 18.50 11.07
N ILE A 77 -0.37 17.52 10.89
CA ILE A 77 -1.78 17.78 10.56
C ILE A 77 -2.49 18.57 11.65
N GLU A 78 -2.22 18.29 12.91
CA GLU A 78 -2.85 19.03 14.00
C GLU A 78 -2.39 20.49 14.07
N ALA A 79 -1.14 20.77 13.69
CA ALA A 79 -0.61 22.12 13.59
C ALA A 79 -1.01 22.84 12.29
N HIS A 80 -1.37 22.11 11.22
CA HIS A 80 -1.68 22.70 9.93
C HIS A 80 -3.08 23.35 9.91
N PRO A 81 -3.26 24.54 9.29
CA PRO A 81 -4.54 25.24 9.21
C PRO A 81 -5.49 24.61 8.17
N MET A 82 -5.72 23.31 8.29
CA MET A 82 -6.55 22.50 7.41
C MET A 82 -7.98 22.38 7.97
N ARG A 83 -8.97 22.32 7.07
CA ARG A 83 -10.37 22.05 7.48
C ARG A 83 -10.51 20.66 8.10
N ARG A 84 -11.43 20.52 9.04
CA ARG A 84 -11.63 19.26 9.79
C ARG A 84 -12.02 18.06 8.91
N ASP A 85 -12.80 18.29 7.85
CA ASP A 85 -13.15 17.28 6.86
C ASP A 85 -11.93 16.85 6.04
N ALA A 86 -11.10 17.79 5.61
CA ALA A 86 -9.84 17.52 4.91
C ALA A 86 -8.83 16.75 5.78
N LYS A 87 -8.80 16.99 7.10
CA LYS A 87 -7.98 16.19 8.02
C LYS A 87 -8.34 14.69 8.00
N GLN A 88 -9.55 14.32 7.58
CA GLN A 88 -9.94 12.92 7.48
C GLN A 88 -9.16 12.16 6.42
N ASP A 89 -8.69 12.84 5.36
CA ASP A 89 -7.86 12.22 4.32
C ASP A 89 -6.58 11.62 4.95
N PHE A 90 -5.96 12.33 5.89
CA PHE A 90 -4.84 11.79 6.66
C PHE A 90 -5.23 10.58 7.53
N TYR A 91 -6.28 10.74 8.35
CA TYR A 91 -6.66 9.73 9.33
C TYR A 91 -7.24 8.45 8.70
N ILE A 92 -7.73 8.54 7.47
CA ILE A 92 -8.36 7.43 6.76
C ILE A 92 -7.44 6.93 5.65
N GLU A 93 -7.15 7.75 4.65
CA GLU A 93 -6.47 7.31 3.43
C GLU A 93 -4.95 7.24 3.62
N ASP A 94 -4.30 8.32 4.08
CA ASP A 94 -2.84 8.32 4.22
C ASP A 94 -2.37 7.36 5.32
N SER A 95 -3.10 7.25 6.43
CA SER A 95 -2.75 6.30 7.50
C SER A 95 -2.82 4.84 7.02
N ARG A 96 -3.81 4.51 6.17
CA ARG A 96 -3.90 3.19 5.53
C ARG A 96 -2.78 2.99 4.51
N PHE A 97 -2.53 4.01 3.69
CA PHE A 97 -1.47 3.98 2.70
C PHE A 97 -0.09 3.80 3.34
N LEU A 98 0.18 4.54 4.42
CA LEU A 98 1.39 4.45 5.21
C LEU A 98 1.56 3.04 5.79
N ALA A 99 0.51 2.46 6.38
CA ALA A 99 0.57 1.09 6.87
C ALA A 99 0.93 0.11 5.74
N LYS A 100 0.37 0.29 4.54
CA LYS A 100 0.65 -0.57 3.39
C LYS A 100 2.09 -0.46 2.85
N TRP A 101 2.63 0.75 2.84
CA TRP A 101 3.89 1.08 2.17
C TRP A 101 5.07 1.25 3.11
N ALA A 102 4.86 1.19 4.43
CA ALA A 102 5.90 1.38 5.41
C ALA A 102 7.06 0.40 5.21
N GLY A 103 8.27 0.95 5.10
CA GLY A 103 9.49 0.18 4.92
C GLY A 103 9.72 -0.38 3.51
N ALA A 104 8.77 -0.23 2.59
CA ALA A 104 8.96 -0.58 1.18
C ALA A 104 9.81 0.45 0.46
N THR A 105 9.50 1.73 0.69
CA THR A 105 10.14 2.86 0.02
C THR A 105 9.91 4.13 0.80
N ASN A 106 10.67 5.17 0.46
CA ASN A 106 10.41 6.52 0.97
C ASN A 106 9.18 7.10 0.27
N LEU A 107 8.37 7.84 1.02
CA LEU A 107 7.12 8.41 0.52
C LEU A 107 7.21 9.93 0.45
N ILE A 108 6.58 10.51 -0.56
CA ILE A 108 6.33 11.95 -0.66
C ILE A 108 4.90 12.20 -0.19
N TRP A 109 4.76 13.11 0.75
CA TRP A 109 3.48 13.53 1.28
C TRP A 109 3.24 14.99 0.94
N ILE A 110 2.16 15.23 0.20
CA ILE A 110 1.73 16.56 -0.25
C ILE A 110 0.59 16.99 0.65
N VAL A 111 0.78 18.08 1.39
CA VAL A 111 -0.21 18.63 2.31
C VAL A 111 -0.72 19.95 1.76
N THR A 112 -2.02 20.03 1.49
CA THR A 112 -2.68 21.27 1.05
C THR A 112 -3.63 21.76 2.15
N ASN A 113 -4.26 22.92 1.97
CA ASN A 113 -5.28 23.39 2.92
C ASN A 113 -6.56 22.53 2.95
N ASN A 114 -6.80 21.70 1.92
CA ASN A 114 -8.06 21.00 1.70
C ASN A 114 -7.96 19.49 1.46
N ALA A 115 -6.74 18.94 1.39
CA ALA A 115 -6.49 17.52 1.17
C ALA A 115 -5.04 17.17 1.49
N THR A 116 -4.80 15.89 1.70
CA THR A 116 -3.47 15.29 1.80
C THR A 116 -3.31 14.16 0.79
N HIS A 117 -2.11 14.00 0.27
CA HIS A 117 -1.82 12.94 -0.70
C HIS A 117 -0.47 12.30 -0.41
N LEU A 118 -0.46 10.99 -0.21
CA LEU A 118 0.75 10.21 0.03
C LEU A 118 1.10 9.36 -1.20
N HIS A 119 2.35 9.51 -1.68
CA HIS A 119 2.83 8.86 -2.90
C HIS A 119 4.16 8.13 -2.66
N PRO A 120 4.31 6.89 -3.15
CA PRO A 120 5.57 6.15 -3.12
C PRO A 120 6.50 6.62 -4.22
N LEU A 121 7.79 6.75 -3.93
CA LEU A 121 8.76 7.28 -4.91
C LEU A 121 9.06 6.32 -6.07
N ASP A 122 8.98 5.00 -5.84
CA ASP A 122 9.43 3.98 -6.78
C ASP A 122 8.30 3.20 -7.46
N PHE A 123 7.02 3.47 -7.13
CA PHE A 123 5.90 2.71 -7.67
C PHE A 123 5.52 3.16 -9.10
N PRO A 124 5.03 2.25 -9.98
CA PRO A 124 4.64 2.61 -11.34
C PRO A 124 3.59 3.73 -11.39
N ASN A 125 3.79 4.72 -12.26
CA ASN A 125 2.98 5.94 -12.46
C ASN A 125 3.00 6.95 -11.30
N SER A 126 3.49 6.58 -10.11
CA SER A 126 3.53 7.51 -8.97
C SER A 126 4.45 8.71 -9.24
N ALA A 127 5.55 8.50 -9.96
CA ALA A 127 6.44 9.60 -10.30
C ALA A 127 5.82 10.64 -11.26
N ASP A 128 4.97 10.19 -12.19
CA ASP A 128 4.27 11.08 -13.11
C ASP A 128 3.18 11.84 -12.35
N GLU A 129 2.41 11.16 -11.50
CA GLU A 129 1.42 11.78 -10.62
C GLU A 129 2.02 12.84 -9.69
N ILE A 130 3.19 12.55 -9.08
CA ILE A 130 3.91 13.53 -8.26
C ILE A 130 4.36 14.69 -9.15
N SER A 131 4.96 14.44 -10.32
CA SER A 131 5.42 15.52 -11.21
C SER A 131 4.28 16.44 -11.63
N ASP A 132 3.14 15.88 -12.04
CA ASP A 132 1.93 16.64 -12.40
C ASP A 132 1.40 17.45 -11.21
N ALA A 133 1.44 16.86 -10.00
CA ALA A 133 1.05 17.57 -8.78
C ALA A 133 2.01 18.72 -8.46
N LEU A 134 3.32 18.55 -8.66
CA LEU A 134 4.31 19.61 -8.47
C LEU A 134 4.07 20.76 -9.44
N ASP A 135 3.88 20.47 -10.72
CA ASP A 135 3.64 21.48 -11.77
C ASP A 135 2.35 22.28 -11.49
N ARG A 136 1.33 21.62 -10.93
CA ARG A 136 0.03 22.24 -10.63
C ARG A 136 0.01 23.03 -9.31
N LEU A 137 0.65 22.52 -8.26
CA LEU A 137 0.54 23.07 -6.89
C LEU A 137 1.68 24.02 -6.51
N PHE A 138 2.77 24.02 -7.29
CA PHE A 138 3.94 24.87 -7.10
C PHE A 138 4.31 25.60 -8.40
N PRO A 139 3.41 26.41 -8.97
CA PRO A 139 3.75 27.24 -10.13
C PRO A 139 4.80 28.31 -9.75
N GLU A 140 5.69 28.65 -10.68
CA GLU A 140 6.86 29.51 -10.42
C GLU A 140 6.50 30.94 -9.95
N ASP A 141 5.29 31.42 -10.26
CA ASP A 141 4.88 32.81 -10.06
C ASP A 141 3.90 33.05 -8.89
N ASP A 142 3.43 32.00 -8.20
CA ASP A 142 2.46 32.13 -7.10
C ASP A 142 2.98 31.56 -5.77
N ALA A 143 2.33 31.95 -4.67
CA ALA A 143 2.61 31.37 -3.36
C ALA A 143 2.29 29.86 -3.36
N PRO A 144 3.14 29.01 -2.73
CA PRO A 144 2.92 27.57 -2.70
C PRO A 144 1.53 27.23 -2.15
N GLN A 145 0.77 26.45 -2.92
CA GLN A 145 -0.57 26.01 -2.50
C GLN A 145 -0.53 24.75 -1.61
N ALA A 146 0.67 24.22 -1.39
CA ALA A 146 0.93 23.00 -0.66
C ALA A 146 2.29 23.05 0.04
N THR A 147 2.48 22.15 0.99
CA THR A 147 3.76 21.83 1.64
C THR A 147 4.12 20.39 1.32
N LEU A 148 5.39 20.14 1.01
CA LEU A 148 5.90 18.81 0.68
C LEU A 148 6.70 18.25 1.87
N TYR A 149 6.47 16.99 2.18
CA TYR A 149 7.23 16.26 3.18
C TYR A 149 7.79 14.97 2.59
N LEU A 150 9.01 14.64 2.98
CA LEU A 150 9.62 13.33 2.79
C LEU A 150 9.39 12.51 4.06
N LEU A 151 8.82 11.32 3.89
CA LEU A 151 8.73 10.29 4.92
C LEU A 151 9.84 9.30 4.65
N ASP A 152 10.93 9.44 5.41
CA ASP A 152 12.12 8.62 5.27
C ASP A 152 12.07 7.46 6.27
N PHE A 153 11.87 6.25 5.75
CA PHE A 153 11.78 5.04 6.56
C PHE A 153 13.15 4.53 7.00
N THR A 154 14.25 5.00 6.39
CA THR A 154 15.60 4.63 6.81
C THR A 154 16.00 5.35 8.09
N THR A 155 15.61 6.62 8.22
CA THR A 155 15.87 7.44 9.41
C THR A 155 14.66 7.54 10.34
N ASN A 156 13.51 7.02 9.90
CA ASN A 156 12.23 7.06 10.61
C ASN A 156 11.76 8.49 10.92
N ARG A 157 11.91 9.40 9.94
CA ARG A 157 11.66 10.83 10.08
C ARG A 157 10.71 11.37 9.03
N VAL A 158 9.95 12.38 9.43
CA VAL A 158 9.17 13.24 8.53
C VAL A 158 9.84 14.60 8.46
N SER A 159 10.24 15.03 7.27
CA SER A 159 10.92 16.32 7.06
C SER A 159 10.34 17.05 5.87
N GLU A 160 10.15 18.37 6.00
CA GLU A 160 9.79 19.22 4.86
C GLU A 160 10.88 19.16 3.79
N ILE A 161 10.48 19.16 2.52
CA ILE A 161 11.38 19.01 1.37
C ILE A 161 11.02 20.03 0.28
N SER A 162 12.03 20.55 -0.43
CA SER A 162 11.79 21.48 -1.54
C SER A 162 11.31 20.78 -2.80
N VAL A 163 10.67 21.52 -3.71
CA VAL A 163 10.22 21.01 -5.01
C VAL A 163 11.41 20.45 -5.82
N GLU A 164 12.55 21.16 -5.84
CA GLU A 164 13.75 20.76 -6.56
C GLU A 164 14.33 19.45 -6.00
N ALA A 165 14.29 19.29 -4.68
CA ALA A 165 14.73 18.07 -4.02
C ALA A 165 13.78 16.90 -4.35
N VAL A 166 12.46 17.11 -4.38
CA VAL A 166 11.51 16.08 -4.84
C VAL A 166 11.77 15.72 -6.31
N ARG A 167 11.92 16.68 -7.21
CA ARG A 167 12.25 16.39 -8.62
C ARG A 167 13.55 15.59 -8.78
N SER A 168 14.55 15.93 -7.98
CA SER A 168 15.81 15.17 -7.94
C SER A 168 15.57 13.73 -7.47
N LEU A 169 14.79 13.53 -6.40
CA LEU A 169 14.43 12.18 -5.93
C LEU A 169 13.66 11.40 -7.00
N LEU A 170 12.71 12.00 -7.69
CA LEU A 170 11.94 11.33 -8.76
C LEU A 170 12.81 10.90 -9.94
N PHE A 171 13.88 11.64 -10.20
CA PHE A 171 14.84 11.34 -11.27
C PHE A 171 15.79 10.21 -10.88
N TYR A 172 16.32 10.22 -9.65
CA TYR A 172 17.32 9.25 -9.20
C TYR A 172 16.74 7.99 -8.56
N THR A 173 15.50 8.01 -8.10
CA THR A 173 14.87 6.85 -7.47
C THR A 173 14.61 5.77 -8.51
N PRO A 174 15.15 4.56 -8.33
CA PRO A 174 14.88 3.46 -9.24
C PRO A 174 13.43 3.03 -9.16
N LYS A 175 12.75 3.05 -10.29
CA LYS A 175 11.33 2.71 -10.37
C LYS A 175 11.14 1.23 -10.61
N TYR A 176 10.06 0.71 -10.07
CA TYR A 176 9.50 -0.56 -10.52
C TYR A 176 8.74 -0.32 -11.80
N GLU A 177 8.91 -1.23 -12.74
CA GLU A 177 8.21 -1.24 -14.02
C GLU A 177 7.44 -2.54 -14.10
N LEU A 178 6.18 -2.45 -14.55
CA LEU A 178 5.34 -3.61 -14.79
C LEU A 178 5.06 -3.69 -16.28
N GLU A 179 5.84 -4.51 -16.97
CA GLU A 179 5.69 -4.76 -18.40
C GLU A 179 5.01 -6.10 -18.60
N GLN A 180 3.74 -6.07 -19.01
CA GLN A 180 2.89 -7.27 -19.02
C GLN A 180 2.94 -7.92 -17.63
N ALA A 181 3.36 -9.18 -17.55
CA ALA A 181 3.50 -9.94 -16.31
C ALA A 181 4.87 -9.78 -15.63
N THR A 182 5.85 -9.12 -16.25
CA THR A 182 7.21 -9.02 -15.71
C THR A 182 7.37 -7.75 -14.89
N VAL A 183 7.83 -7.90 -13.64
CA VAL A 183 8.24 -6.80 -12.78
C VAL A 183 9.74 -6.58 -12.99
N LYS A 184 10.11 -5.36 -13.37
CA LYS A 184 11.50 -4.94 -13.52
C LYS A 184 11.86 -3.83 -12.53
N ARG A 185 13.15 -3.74 -12.22
CA ARG A 185 13.76 -2.61 -11.50
C ARG A 185 15.15 -2.38 -12.09
N HIS A 186 15.50 -1.14 -12.40
CA HIS A 186 16.73 -0.80 -13.12
C HIS A 186 16.91 -1.53 -14.46
N GLY A 187 15.80 -1.76 -15.20
CA GLY A 187 15.83 -2.52 -16.46
C GLY A 187 16.16 -4.01 -16.31
N ARG A 188 16.30 -4.52 -15.07
CA ARG A 188 16.48 -5.94 -14.78
C ARG A 188 15.16 -6.54 -14.35
N SER A 189 14.88 -7.75 -14.84
CA SER A 189 13.74 -8.53 -14.36
C SER A 189 13.98 -8.95 -12.91
N LEU A 190 12.99 -8.72 -12.06
CA LEU A 190 12.99 -9.13 -10.66
C LEU A 190 12.09 -10.34 -10.45
N ALA A 191 10.90 -10.31 -11.06
CA ALA A 191 9.91 -11.35 -10.89
C ALA A 191 8.91 -11.40 -12.06
N THR A 192 8.21 -12.53 -12.18
CA THR A 192 7.07 -12.68 -13.08
C THR A 192 5.80 -12.95 -12.29
N ILE A 193 4.73 -12.23 -12.60
CA ILE A 193 3.40 -12.39 -12.01
C ILE A 193 2.60 -13.40 -12.85
N VAL A 194 2.31 -14.55 -12.25
CA VAL A 194 1.50 -15.61 -12.85
C VAL A 194 0.13 -15.62 -12.19
N THR A 195 -0.93 -15.51 -12.99
CA THR A 195 -2.31 -15.65 -12.52
C THR A 195 -2.87 -17.01 -12.93
N ARG A 196 -3.60 -17.67 -12.02
CA ARG A 196 -4.31 -18.91 -12.29
C ARG A 196 -5.76 -18.78 -11.82
N PRO A 197 -6.74 -19.25 -12.60
CA PRO A 197 -8.13 -19.21 -12.16
C PRO A 197 -8.34 -20.05 -10.90
N SER A 198 -9.15 -19.53 -9.97
CA SER A 198 -9.71 -20.31 -8.87
C SER A 198 -11.04 -20.94 -9.30
N HIS A 199 -11.41 -22.07 -8.69
CA HIS A 199 -12.75 -22.65 -8.86
C HIS A 199 -13.85 -21.84 -8.18
N ARG A 200 -13.49 -20.83 -7.36
CA ARG A 200 -14.43 -19.96 -6.66
C ARG A 200 -14.73 -18.70 -7.46
N THR A 201 -15.99 -18.29 -7.40
CA THR A 201 -16.46 -17.01 -7.95
C THR A 201 -16.56 -15.96 -6.85
N GLY A 202 -16.07 -14.76 -7.14
CA GLY A 202 -16.26 -13.59 -6.31
C GLY A 202 -17.63 -12.94 -6.50
N TYR A 203 -17.79 -11.74 -5.94
CA TYR A 203 -18.99 -10.95 -6.10
C TYR A 203 -19.23 -10.59 -7.57
N GLY A 204 -20.47 -10.68 -8.05
CA GLY A 204 -20.82 -10.40 -9.45
C GLY A 204 -20.42 -11.49 -10.45
N HIS A 205 -20.26 -12.75 -10.01
CA HIS A 205 -19.89 -13.92 -10.84
C HIS A 205 -18.50 -13.87 -11.49
N ALA A 206 -17.70 -12.83 -11.25
CA ALA A 206 -16.32 -12.77 -11.71
C ALA A 206 -15.46 -13.80 -10.96
N GLN A 207 -14.58 -14.49 -11.67
CA GLN A 207 -13.76 -15.58 -11.11
C GLN A 207 -12.71 -15.01 -10.14
N LEU A 208 -12.41 -15.71 -9.04
CA LEU A 208 -11.23 -15.38 -8.24
C LEU A 208 -9.97 -15.97 -8.88
N CYS A 209 -8.78 -15.51 -8.49
CA CYS A 209 -7.53 -16.07 -9.00
C CYS A 209 -6.50 -16.37 -7.90
N HIS A 210 -5.64 -17.34 -8.16
CA HIS A 210 -4.39 -17.51 -7.44
C HIS A 210 -3.32 -16.70 -8.16
N VAL A 211 -2.68 -15.77 -7.47
CA VAL A 211 -1.55 -15.01 -7.99
C VAL A 211 -0.26 -15.58 -7.43
N THR A 212 0.74 -15.72 -8.27
CA THR A 212 2.09 -16.08 -7.88
C THR A 212 3.05 -15.05 -8.42
N VAL A 213 3.96 -14.58 -7.58
CA VAL A 213 5.13 -13.81 -7.98
C VAL A 213 6.33 -14.74 -7.95
N GLU A 214 6.84 -15.07 -9.13
CA GLU A 214 8.01 -15.94 -9.32
C GLU A 214 9.25 -15.05 -9.44
N CYS A 215 9.98 -14.91 -8.34
CA CYS A 215 11.19 -14.09 -8.27
C CYS A 215 12.39 -14.82 -8.87
N GLU A 216 13.24 -14.09 -9.61
CA GLU A 216 14.48 -14.63 -10.18
C GLU A 216 15.50 -15.00 -9.11
N SER A 217 15.51 -14.26 -8.00
CA SER A 217 16.31 -14.48 -6.81
C SER A 217 15.48 -14.24 -5.55
N GLU A 218 16.07 -14.47 -4.37
CA GLU A 218 15.44 -14.07 -3.11
C GLU A 218 15.33 -12.52 -3.06
N PRO A 219 14.11 -11.95 -3.02
CA PRO A 219 13.88 -10.52 -2.91
C PRO A 219 14.21 -10.04 -1.51
N ASP A 220 14.65 -8.78 -1.39
CA ASP A 220 14.76 -8.13 -0.08
C ASP A 220 13.38 -7.78 0.49
N ALA A 221 13.35 -7.33 1.75
CA ALA A 221 12.09 -6.99 2.43
C ALA A 221 11.30 -5.88 1.72
N ALA A 222 11.99 -4.92 1.10
CA ALA A 222 11.36 -3.82 0.38
C ALA A 222 10.72 -4.31 -0.94
N ASP A 223 11.48 -5.10 -1.70
CA ASP A 223 11.02 -5.76 -2.93
C ASP A 223 9.76 -6.61 -2.65
N VAL A 224 9.73 -7.36 -1.54
CA VAL A 224 8.56 -8.18 -1.16
C VAL A 224 7.29 -7.35 -1.03
N VAL A 225 7.37 -6.16 -0.42
CA VAL A 225 6.20 -5.30 -0.23
C VAL A 225 5.69 -4.80 -1.58
N VAL A 226 6.59 -4.32 -2.44
CA VAL A 226 6.22 -3.81 -3.76
C VAL A 226 5.67 -4.93 -4.65
N LEU A 227 6.33 -6.08 -4.68
CA LEU A 227 5.92 -7.25 -5.45
C LEU A 227 4.53 -7.74 -5.02
N SER A 228 4.25 -7.75 -3.71
CA SER A 228 2.93 -8.10 -3.19
C SER A 228 1.87 -7.09 -3.61
N ALA A 229 2.17 -5.79 -3.56
CA ALA A 229 1.26 -4.75 -4.03
C ALA A 229 0.96 -4.86 -5.54
N LEU A 230 1.98 -5.12 -6.36
CA LEU A 230 1.84 -5.35 -7.80
C LEU A 230 1.01 -6.60 -8.09
N ALA A 231 1.17 -7.68 -7.32
CA ALA A 231 0.38 -8.90 -7.45
C ALA A 231 -1.13 -8.68 -7.22
N PHE A 232 -1.51 -7.71 -6.38
CA PHE A 232 -2.91 -7.32 -6.19
C PHE A 232 -3.46 -6.49 -7.36
N ILE A 233 -2.66 -5.56 -7.87
CA ILE A 233 -3.08 -4.61 -8.90
C ILE A 233 -3.10 -5.28 -10.28
N PHE A 234 -2.18 -6.20 -10.54
CA PHE A 234 -1.99 -6.80 -11.85
C PHE A 234 -3.26 -7.44 -12.43
N PRO A 235 -4.00 -8.33 -11.72
CA PRO A 235 -5.22 -8.94 -12.26
C PRO A 235 -6.28 -7.89 -12.63
N ARG A 236 -6.43 -6.84 -11.81
CA ARG A 236 -7.42 -5.79 -12.06
C ARG A 236 -7.07 -4.93 -13.27
N ARG A 237 -5.79 -4.58 -13.41
CA ARG A 237 -5.33 -3.63 -14.44
C ARG A 237 -5.06 -4.29 -15.79
N TYR A 238 -4.58 -5.54 -15.80
CA TYR A 238 -4.08 -6.19 -17.01
C TYR A 238 -4.86 -7.44 -17.44
N GLU A 239 -5.54 -8.13 -16.51
CA GLU A 239 -6.47 -9.23 -16.86
C GLU A 239 -7.92 -8.74 -16.99
N GLY A 240 -8.16 -7.44 -16.81
CA GLY A 240 -9.45 -6.78 -16.96
C GLY A 240 -10.53 -7.37 -16.04
N ASN A 241 -11.73 -7.59 -16.59
CA ASN A 241 -12.87 -8.13 -15.85
C ASN A 241 -12.83 -9.66 -15.67
N ARG A 242 -11.74 -10.32 -16.10
CA ARG A 242 -11.61 -11.78 -16.00
C ARG A 242 -11.58 -12.25 -14.55
N TYR A 243 -10.94 -11.47 -13.69
CA TYR A 243 -10.81 -11.79 -12.27
C TYR A 243 -11.33 -10.66 -11.39
N ALA A 244 -12.10 -11.00 -10.35
CA ALA A 244 -12.60 -10.01 -9.38
C ALA A 244 -11.48 -9.50 -8.46
N ALA A 245 -10.66 -10.44 -7.97
CA ALA A 245 -9.56 -10.23 -7.04
C ALA A 245 -8.73 -11.53 -6.87
N PRO A 246 -7.49 -11.42 -6.34
CA PRO A 246 -6.76 -12.57 -5.82
C PRO A 246 -7.49 -13.25 -4.65
N GLU A 247 -7.60 -14.58 -4.67
CA GLU A 247 -7.93 -15.43 -3.52
C GLU A 247 -6.69 -15.80 -2.71
N SER A 248 -5.54 -15.93 -3.38
CA SER A 248 -4.25 -16.15 -2.73
C SER A 248 -3.15 -15.45 -3.50
N ILE A 249 -2.10 -15.04 -2.78
CA ILE A 249 -0.87 -14.50 -3.35
C ILE A 249 0.30 -15.29 -2.77
N GLU A 250 1.17 -15.78 -3.62
CA GLU A 250 2.41 -16.43 -3.22
C GLU A 250 3.59 -15.68 -3.83
N VAL A 251 4.51 -15.18 -2.99
CA VAL A 251 5.82 -14.72 -3.44
C VAL A 251 6.79 -15.86 -3.21
N ARG A 252 7.44 -16.32 -4.27
CA ARG A 252 8.32 -17.49 -4.23
C ARG A 252 9.57 -17.27 -5.08
N ASN A 253 10.64 -17.95 -4.75
CA ASN A 253 11.77 -18.14 -5.66
C ASN A 253 11.71 -19.55 -6.28
N ALA A 254 12.75 -19.95 -7.02
CA ALA A 254 12.83 -21.27 -7.66
C ALA A 254 12.71 -22.47 -6.69
N THR A 255 13.02 -22.27 -5.40
CA THR A 255 13.19 -23.35 -4.42
C THR A 255 12.23 -23.29 -3.23
N SER A 256 11.65 -22.14 -2.92
CA SER A 256 10.85 -21.94 -1.71
C SER A 256 9.77 -20.90 -1.89
N ILE A 257 8.70 -21.05 -1.09
CA ILE A 257 7.69 -20.02 -0.90
C ILE A 257 8.18 -19.13 0.22
N LEU A 258 8.38 -17.87 -0.12
CA LEU A 258 8.91 -16.86 0.80
C LEU A 258 7.78 -16.23 1.58
N TYR A 259 6.68 -15.92 0.88
CA TYR A 259 5.48 -15.34 1.46
C TYR A 259 4.26 -15.98 0.85
N ARG A 260 3.28 -16.28 1.70
CA ARG A 260 1.98 -16.77 1.27
C ARG A 260 0.88 -16.02 2.00
N TRP A 261 -0.01 -15.44 1.21
CA TRP A 261 -1.30 -14.95 1.62
C TRP A 261 -2.40 -15.85 1.04
N LYS A 262 -3.35 -16.22 1.89
CA LYS A 262 -4.56 -16.92 1.45
C LYS A 262 -5.76 -16.32 2.17
N SER A 263 -6.75 -15.90 1.40
CA SER A 263 -8.06 -15.55 1.95
C SER A 263 -8.71 -16.81 2.52
N SER A 264 -8.97 -16.84 3.83
CA SER A 264 -9.96 -17.76 4.37
C SER A 264 -11.33 -17.26 3.93
N ILE A 265 -12.14 -18.15 3.37
CA ILE A 265 -13.61 -18.02 3.31
C ILE A 265 -14.14 -19.17 4.14
#